data_AF-A0A382ZVZ0-F1
#
_entry.id   AF-A0A382ZVZ0-F1
#
_cell.length_a   1.000
_cell.length_b   1.000
_cell.length_c   1.000
_cell.angle_alpha   90.00
_cell.angle_beta   90.00
_cell.angle_gamma   90.00
#
_symmetry.space_group_name_H-M   'P 1'
#
loop_
_entity.id
_entity.type
_entity.pdbx_description
1 polymer ?
#
loop_
_entity_poly.entity_id
_entity_poly.type
_entity_poly.pdbx_seq_one_letter_code
_entity_poly.pdbx_strand_id
1 'polypeptide(L)'
;MDKRIRIAGIAAAIIFAVLIWVSPSNPPPIPEPITEYSNESVQILATNLEKPWAIDFADDKIFVTEKAGLVRVIESGVLLDDPLATLRVANVFGGGLLGIAVHPAFD
;
A
#
# COMPACT_ATOMS: atom_id res chain seq x y z
N MET A 1 -47.25 -30.40 5.64
CA MET A 1 -46.35 -29.60 4.79
C MET A 1 -46.17 -30.31 3.47
N ASP A 2 -46.60 -29.71 2.37
CA ASP A 2 -46.53 -30.37 1.06
C ASP A 2 -45.09 -30.63 0.61
N LYS A 3 -44.85 -31.81 0.02
CA LYS A 3 -43.56 -32.21 -0.55
C LYS A 3 -43.03 -31.15 -1.55
N ARG A 4 -43.94 -30.48 -2.26
CA ARG A 4 -43.63 -29.40 -3.22
C ARG A 4 -43.01 -28.17 -2.54
N ILE A 5 -43.51 -27.79 -1.36
CA ILE A 5 -43.00 -26.64 -0.60
C ILE A 5 -41.58 -26.92 -0.09
N ARG A 6 -41.33 -28.14 0.41
CA ARG A 6 -40.00 -28.54 0.90
C ARG A 6 -38.95 -28.54 -0.23
N ILE A 7 -39.31 -29.05 -1.41
CA ILE A 7 -38.41 -29.07 -2.57
C ILE A 7 -38.09 -27.65 -3.04
N ALA A 8 -39.09 -26.76 -3.12
CA ALA A 8 -38.88 -25.37 -3.50
C ALA A 8 -37.95 -24.63 -2.53
N GLY A 9 -38.10 -24.85 -1.22
CA GLY A 9 -37.21 -24.27 -0.21
C GLY A 9 -35.76 -24.73 -0.33
N ILE A 10 -35.53 -26.02 -0.56
CA ILE A 10 -34.18 -26.58 -0.78
C ILE A 10 -33.55 -25.99 -2.04
N ALA A 11 -34.30 -25.93 -3.14
CA ALA A 11 -33.81 -25.35 -4.39
C ALA A 11 -33.39 -23.88 -4.21
N ALA A 12 -34.21 -23.09 -3.52
CA ALA A 12 -33.88 -21.69 -3.21
C ALA A 12 -32.61 -21.55 -2.36
N ALA A 13 -32.45 -22.39 -1.33
CA ALA A 13 -31.26 -22.38 -0.47
C ALA A 13 -29.98 -22.76 -1.23
N ILE A 14 -30.06 -23.75 -2.12
CA ILE A 14 -28.93 -24.14 -2.98
C ILE A 14 -28.57 -23.00 -3.93
N ILE A 15 -29.55 -22.37 -4.58
CA ILE A 15 -29.31 -21.21 -5.45
C ILE A 15 -28.62 -20.09 -4.68
N PHE A 16 -29.10 -19.79 -3.46
CA PHE A 16 -28.50 -18.76 -2.62
C PHE A 16 -27.05 -19.09 -2.21
N ALA A 17 -26.76 -20.34 -1.85
CA ALA A 17 -25.41 -20.78 -1.54
C ALA A 17 -24.47 -20.69 -2.75
N VAL A 18 -24.95 -21.06 -3.94
CA VAL A 18 -24.20 -20.93 -5.20
C VAL A 18 -23.93 -19.45 -5.52
N LEU A 19 -24.91 -18.56 -5.31
CA LEU A 19 -24.71 -17.11 -5.52
C LEU A 19 -23.63 -16.54 -4.61
N ILE A 20 -23.60 -16.93 -3.33
CA ILE A 20 -22.54 -16.50 -2.40
C ILE A 20 -21.19 -17.06 -2.84
N TRP A 21 -21.14 -18.32 -3.24
CA TRP A 21 -19.89 -18.97 -3.65
C TRP A 21 -19.29 -18.38 -4.94
N VAL A 22 -20.13 -17.96 -5.89
CA VAL A 22 -19.70 -17.33 -7.15
C VAL A 22 -19.43 -15.82 -7.00
N SER A 23 -19.80 -15.21 -5.86
CA SER A 23 -19.59 -13.78 -5.64
C SER A 23 -18.08 -13.46 -5.60
N PRO A 24 -17.61 -12.46 -6.37
CA PRO A 24 -16.20 -12.07 -6.36
C PRO A 24 -15.82 -11.55 -4.97
N SER A 25 -14.80 -12.17 -4.36
CA SER A 25 -14.23 -11.77 -3.07
C SER A 25 -13.19 -10.67 -3.16
N ASN A 26 -12.73 -10.37 -4.38
CA ASN A 26 -11.72 -9.35 -4.61
C ASN A 26 -12.36 -7.96 -4.51
N PRO A 27 -11.80 -7.05 -3.69
CA PRO A 27 -12.22 -5.66 -3.74
C PRO A 27 -12.00 -5.11 -5.16
N PRO A 28 -12.80 -4.11 -5.60
CA PRO A 28 -12.53 -3.42 -6.84
C PRO A 28 -11.07 -2.91 -6.82
N PRO A 29 -10.37 -2.97 -7.97
CA PRO A 29 -9.01 -2.42 -8.04
C PRO A 29 -9.07 -0.94 -7.65
N ILE A 30 -8.13 -0.54 -6.80
CA ILE A 30 -7.94 0.88 -6.50
C ILE A 30 -7.52 1.55 -7.82
N PRO A 31 -8.15 2.67 -8.24
CA PRO A 31 -7.70 3.41 -9.39
C PRO A 31 -6.21 3.72 -9.27
N GLU A 32 -5.46 3.55 -10.36
CA GLU A 32 -4.06 3.98 -10.37
C GLU A 32 -3.99 5.49 -10.08
N PRO A 33 -2.94 5.96 -9.39
CA PRO A 33 -2.73 7.39 -9.19
C PRO A 33 -2.74 8.11 -10.54
N ILE A 34 -3.52 9.19 -10.64
CA ILE A 34 -3.45 10.11 -11.77
C ILE A 34 -2.02 10.65 -11.88
N THR A 35 -1.32 10.30 -12.96
CA THR A 35 0.06 10.74 -13.22
C THR A 35 0.12 12.03 -14.04
N GLU A 36 -0.96 12.37 -14.75
CA GLU A 36 -1.11 13.63 -15.49
C GLU A 36 -1.89 14.64 -14.66
N TYR A 37 -1.16 15.49 -13.93
CA TYR A 37 -1.74 16.68 -13.31
C TYR A 37 -1.66 17.83 -14.32
N SER A 38 -2.80 18.42 -14.71
CA SER A 38 -2.83 19.54 -15.68
C SER A 38 -2.21 20.84 -15.17
N ASN A 39 -1.71 20.83 -13.93
CA ASN A 39 -1.24 21.98 -13.20
C ASN A 39 -0.02 21.54 -12.38
N GLU A 40 1.06 22.32 -12.51
CA GLU A 40 2.43 22.10 -11.99
C GLU A 40 2.53 21.98 -10.45
N SER A 41 1.42 21.88 -9.73
CA SER A 41 1.34 21.85 -8.27
C SER A 41 1.74 20.50 -7.64
N VAL A 42 1.86 19.43 -8.43
CA VAL A 42 2.20 18.09 -7.93
C VAL A 42 3.27 17.47 -8.82
N GLN A 43 4.35 16.99 -8.19
CA GLN A 43 5.44 16.27 -8.85
C GLN A 43 5.63 14.90 -8.20
N ILE A 44 5.72 13.85 -9.01
CA ILE A 44 6.05 12.50 -8.56
C ILE A 44 7.57 12.41 -8.40
N LEU A 45 8.04 12.16 -7.18
CA LEU A 45 9.47 12.04 -6.86
C LEU A 45 9.95 10.57 -6.87
N ALA A 46 9.07 9.63 -6.55
CA ALA A 46 9.33 8.20 -6.58
C ALA A 46 8.01 7.42 -6.65
N THR A 47 8.06 6.21 -7.18
CA THR A 47 6.96 5.24 -7.22
C THR A 47 7.42 3.91 -6.63
N ASN A 48 6.48 2.97 -6.44
CA ASN A 48 6.77 1.61 -5.95
C ASN A 48 7.41 1.54 -4.54
N LEU A 49 7.18 2.54 -3.69
CA LEU A 49 7.57 2.49 -2.27
C LEU A 49 6.63 1.58 -1.48
N GLU A 50 7.17 0.74 -0.60
CA GLU A 50 6.36 -0.14 0.25
C GLU A 50 5.98 0.53 1.58
N LYS A 51 4.74 1.03 1.68
CA LYS A 51 4.19 1.62 2.92
C LYS A 51 5.13 2.72 3.50
N PRO A 52 5.39 3.80 2.74
CA PRO A 52 6.23 4.89 3.22
C PRO A 52 5.60 5.58 4.43
N TRP A 53 6.41 5.95 5.43
CA TRP A 53 5.95 6.47 6.73
C TRP A 53 6.48 7.86 7.07
N ALA A 54 7.79 8.09 6.95
CA ALA A 54 8.41 9.38 7.19
C ALA A 54 9.35 9.77 6.06
N ILE A 55 9.58 11.07 5.93
CA ILE A 55 10.44 11.69 4.91
C ILE A 55 11.29 12.77 5.58
N ASP A 56 12.55 12.88 5.19
CA ASP A 56 13.41 14.02 5.55
C ASP A 56 14.45 14.28 4.45
N PHE A 57 15.10 15.44 4.48
CA PHE A 57 15.88 15.98 3.37
C PHE A 57 17.31 16.33 3.79
N ALA A 58 18.28 16.08 2.91
CA ALA A 58 19.64 16.62 3.02
C ALA A 58 20.18 16.89 1.61
N ASP A 59 20.59 18.13 1.34
CA ASP A 59 21.08 18.56 0.03
C ASP A 59 20.18 18.12 -1.15
N ASP A 60 20.66 17.19 -1.98
CA ASP A 60 19.95 16.64 -3.14
C ASP A 60 19.28 15.28 -2.87
N LYS A 61 19.32 14.82 -1.61
CA LYS A 61 18.78 13.55 -1.15
C LYS A 61 17.48 13.72 -0.37
N ILE A 62 16.58 12.78 -0.63
CA ILE A 62 15.35 12.59 0.13
C ILE A 62 15.41 11.20 0.74
N PHE A 63 15.31 11.13 2.06
CA PHE A 63 15.25 9.88 2.80
C PHE A 63 13.81 9.54 3.10
N VAL A 64 13.41 8.30 2.84
CA VAL A 64 12.06 7.80 3.12
C VAL A 64 12.14 6.53 3.95
N THR A 65 11.40 6.47 5.06
CA THR A 65 11.24 5.22 5.80
C THR A 65 10.11 4.38 5.24
N GLU A 66 10.36 3.10 5.01
CA GLU A 66 9.32 2.11 4.72
C GLU A 66 9.04 1.30 5.99
N LYS A 67 7.75 1.06 6.26
CA LYS A 67 7.27 0.36 7.47
C LYS A 67 8.02 -0.96 7.76
N ALA A 68 8.47 -1.66 6.71
CA ALA A 68 9.17 -2.93 6.79
C ALA A 68 10.62 -2.84 7.32
N GLY A 69 11.17 -1.64 7.51
CA GLY A 69 12.52 -1.44 8.05
C GLY A 69 13.52 -0.83 7.10
N LEU A 70 13.11 -0.41 5.90
CA LEU A 70 14.02 0.13 4.89
C LEU A 70 14.10 1.66 4.99
N VAL A 71 15.31 2.19 4.81
CA VAL A 71 15.54 3.61 4.53
C VAL A 71 15.86 3.73 3.04
N ARG A 72 14.90 4.24 2.26
CA ARG A 72 15.05 4.50 0.83
C ARG A 72 15.66 5.89 0.61
N VAL A 73 16.38 6.04 -0.49
CA VAL A 73 16.99 7.31 -0.88
C VAL A 73 16.51 7.65 -2.29
N ILE A 74 16.02 8.87 -2.46
CA ILE A 74 15.82 9.50 -3.76
C ILE A 74 16.93 10.53 -3.90
N GLU A 75 17.77 10.39 -4.93
CA GLU A 75 18.90 11.26 -5.20
C GLU A 75 18.78 11.77 -6.63
N SER A 76 18.90 13.09 -6.82
CA SER A 76 18.76 13.70 -8.16
C SER A 76 17.48 13.29 -8.91
N GLY A 77 16.38 13.10 -8.18
CA GLY A 77 15.08 12.70 -8.72
C GLY A 77 14.93 11.22 -9.08
N VAL A 78 15.90 10.37 -8.71
CA VAL A 78 15.88 8.92 -8.96
C VAL A 78 15.83 8.17 -7.62
N LEU A 79 14.87 7.27 -7.47
CA LEU A 79 14.85 6.32 -6.36
C LEU A 79 15.98 5.30 -6.55
N LEU A 80 16.90 5.22 -5.59
CA LEU A 80 17.98 4.23 -5.63
C LEU A 80 17.44 2.80 -5.49
N ASP A 81 18.07 1.87 -6.22
CA ASP A 81 17.72 0.45 -6.23
C ASP A 81 17.91 -0.16 -4.83
N ASP A 82 19.07 0.07 -4.24
CA ASP A 82 19.41 -0.42 -2.89
C ASP A 82 18.99 0.58 -1.79
N PRO A 83 18.46 0.10 -0.66
CA PRO A 83 18.21 0.96 0.49
C PRO A 83 19.52 1.39 1.15
N LEU A 84 19.54 2.59 1.73
CA LEU A 84 20.66 3.06 2.54
C LEU A 84 20.88 2.19 3.78
N ALA A 85 19.78 1.77 4.41
CA ALA A 85 19.81 0.93 5.59
C ALA A 85 18.60 0.00 5.63
N THR A 86 18.81 -1.18 6.21
CA THR A 86 17.75 -2.12 6.55
C THR A 86 17.83 -2.44 8.04
N LEU A 87 16.76 -2.10 8.76
CA LEU A 87 16.67 -2.21 10.20
C LEU A 87 15.66 -3.31 10.57
N ARG A 88 16.01 -4.13 11.55
CA ARG A 88 15.06 -5.11 12.10
C ARG A 88 14.01 -4.38 12.93
N VAL A 89 12.76 -4.41 12.50
CA VAL A 89 11.63 -3.76 13.17
C VAL A 89 10.50 -4.72 13.47
N ALA A 90 9.63 -4.37 14.42
CA ALA A 90 8.36 -5.06 14.62
C ALA A 90 7.35 -4.59 13.58
N ASN A 91 7.31 -5.27 12.43
CA ASN A 91 6.38 -4.95 11.32
C ASN A 91 4.94 -5.43 11.63
N VAL A 92 4.32 -4.82 12.65
CA VAL A 92 2.99 -5.16 13.18
C VAL A 92 1.98 -4.05 12.90
N PHE A 93 0.72 -4.23 13.28
CA PHE A 93 -0.29 -3.18 13.16
C PHE A 93 0.10 -1.96 14.02
N GLY A 94 0.21 -0.78 13.40
CA GLY A 94 0.70 0.44 14.06
C GLY A 94 2.19 0.47 14.41
N GLY A 95 2.96 -0.58 14.07
CA GLY A 95 4.40 -0.69 14.32
C GLY A 95 5.21 -0.87 13.04
N GLY A 96 6.51 -0.56 13.11
CA GLY A 96 7.44 -0.60 11.98
C GLY A 96 8.57 0.40 12.17
N LEU A 97 9.26 0.74 11.08
CA LEU A 97 10.20 1.86 11.06
C LEU A 97 9.44 3.18 10.92
N LEU A 98 9.29 3.89 12.03
CA LEU A 98 8.54 5.15 12.19
C LEU A 98 9.25 6.35 11.54
N GLY A 99 9.75 7.26 12.36
CA GLY A 99 10.36 8.51 11.93
C GLY A 99 11.80 8.36 11.44
N ILE A 100 12.24 9.39 10.75
CA ILE A 100 13.64 9.67 10.45
C ILE A 100 13.88 11.16 10.72
N ALA A 101 15.10 11.51 11.09
CA ALA A 101 15.55 12.88 11.22
C ALA A 101 17.00 12.96 10.75
N VAL A 102 17.27 13.87 9.85
CA VAL A 102 18.60 14.24 9.39
C VAL A 102 19.22 15.18 10.43
N HIS A 103 20.48 14.94 10.78
CA HIS A 103 21.19 15.84 11.70
C HIS A 103 21.44 17.20 11.01
N PRO A 104 21.35 18.36 11.70
CA PRO A 104 21.57 19.66 11.06
C PRO A 104 22.95 19.91 10.44
N ALA A 105 23.92 19.03 10.74
CA ALA A 105 25.29 19.03 10.19
C ALA A 105 25.57 17.72 9.43
N PHE A 106 24.55 17.19 8.77
CA PHE A 106 24.67 16.03 7.88
C PHE A 106 25.03 16.57 6.49
N ASP A 107 26.14 16.08 5.95
CA ASP A 107 26.69 16.41 4.62
C ASP A 107 26.46 15.22 3.65
#